data_AF-A0A7X8R6K3-F1
#
_entry.id   AF-A0A7X8R6K3-F1
#
_cell.length_a   1.000
_cell.length_b   1.000
_cell.length_c   1.000
_cell.angle_alpha   90.00
_cell.angle_beta   90.00
_cell.angle_gamma   90.00
#
_symmetry.space_group_name_H-M   'P 1'
#
loop_
_entity.id
_entity.type
_entity.pdbx_description
1 polymer ?
#
loop_
_entity_poly.entity_id
_entity_poly.type
_entity_poly.pdbx_seq_one_letter_code
_entity_poly.pdbx_strand_id
1 'polypeptide(L)'
;MLTFKSLDVVDTLKMAIQCEMDMESYYNKLASLIDNDDAVAILRGLAEKEEKQRLRLIKYYSRLSGKKILYLNLGKKHKLNTLVKCSDDPIEAIRMAKKNETEVKNYFQMVSRRLIENDLRKLFQELALETEHHLAILESSFVEPISIESSGIKSETVYSEVVKSQKESIRTW
;
A
#
# COMPACT_ATOMS: atom_id res chain seq x y z
N MET A 1 0.96 -22.04 -32.95
CA MET A 1 2.16 -21.40 -32.36
C MET A 1 1.66 -20.24 -31.50
N LEU A 2 1.61 -20.40 -30.18
CA LEU A 2 1.13 -19.35 -29.28
C LEU A 2 2.21 -18.26 -29.21
N THR A 3 1.98 -17.13 -29.89
CA THR A 3 2.83 -15.94 -29.77
C THR A 3 2.67 -15.36 -28.37
N PHE A 4 3.61 -15.69 -27.48
CA PHE A 4 3.78 -14.96 -26.23
C PHE A 4 4.14 -13.52 -26.57
N LYS A 5 3.18 -12.61 -26.47
CA LYS A 5 3.44 -11.17 -26.59
C LYS A 5 4.36 -10.79 -25.44
N SER A 6 5.61 -10.45 -25.74
CA SER A 6 6.58 -10.02 -24.73
C SER A 6 6.01 -8.84 -23.96
N LEU A 7 6.18 -8.86 -22.64
CA LEU A 7 5.79 -7.75 -21.78
C LEU A 7 6.56 -6.50 -22.23
N ASP A 8 5.87 -5.40 -22.51
CA ASP A 8 6.56 -4.13 -22.79
C ASP A 8 7.17 -3.61 -21.49
N VAL A 9 8.50 -3.68 -21.42
CA VAL A 9 9.28 -3.29 -20.25
C VAL A 9 9.06 -1.82 -19.88
N VAL A 10 9.00 -0.93 -20.88
CA VAL A 10 8.85 0.51 -20.66
C VAL A 10 7.48 0.80 -20.06
N ASP A 11 6.45 0.18 -20.59
CA ASP A 11 5.09 0.34 -20.08
C ASP A 11 4.89 -0.32 -18.69
N THR A 12 5.61 -1.40 -18.42
CA THR A 12 5.63 -2.08 -17.12
C THR A 12 6.31 -1.22 -16.05
N LEU A 13 7.44 -0.58 -16.37
CA LEU A 13 8.11 0.35 -15.45
C LEU A 13 7.23 1.57 -15.14
N LYS A 14 6.52 2.11 -16.14
CA LYS A 14 5.56 3.20 -15.90
C LYS A 14 4.43 2.79 -14.97
N MET A 15 3.88 1.59 -15.15
CA MET A 15 2.86 1.04 -14.26
C MET A 15 3.38 0.87 -12.84
N ALA A 16 4.58 0.34 -12.67
CA ALA A 16 5.19 0.20 -11.35
C ALA A 16 5.35 1.57 -10.67
N ILE A 17 5.91 2.57 -11.37
CA ILE A 17 6.05 3.94 -10.84
C ILE A 17 4.68 4.50 -10.42
N GLN A 18 3.62 4.24 -11.18
CA GLN A 18 2.28 4.69 -10.84
C GLN A 18 1.74 4.00 -9.59
N CYS A 19 1.99 2.71 -9.39
CA CYS A 19 1.59 2.00 -8.18
C CYS A 19 2.23 2.64 -6.93
N GLU A 20 3.54 2.88 -6.96
CA GLU A 20 4.25 3.54 -5.85
C GLU A 20 3.69 4.94 -5.57
N MET A 21 3.37 5.72 -6.62
CA MET A 21 2.74 7.04 -6.46
C MET A 21 1.35 6.95 -5.81
N ASP A 22 0.54 5.99 -6.25
CA ASP A 22 -0.81 5.80 -5.76
C ASP A 22 -0.80 5.35 -4.29
N MET A 23 0.12 4.46 -3.92
CA MET A 23 0.29 3.97 -2.54
C MET A 23 0.88 5.02 -1.61
N GLU A 24 1.90 5.78 -2.03
CA GLU A 24 2.41 6.92 -1.26
C GLU A 24 1.29 7.92 -0.96
N SER A 25 0.51 8.31 -1.98
CA SER A 25 -0.62 9.22 -1.80
C SER A 25 -1.69 8.62 -0.89
N TYR A 26 -1.92 7.30 -0.98
CA TYR A 26 -2.88 6.60 -0.14
C TYR A 26 -2.46 6.69 1.33
N TYR A 27 -1.20 6.38 1.63
CA TYR A 27 -0.66 6.40 3.00
C TYR A 27 -0.65 7.80 3.60
N ASN A 28 -0.26 8.81 2.81
CA ASN A 28 -0.32 10.20 3.26
C ASN A 28 -1.75 10.65 3.59
N LYS A 29 -2.74 10.26 2.77
CA LYS A 29 -4.14 10.54 3.07
C LYS A 29 -4.59 9.80 4.32
N LEU A 30 -4.30 8.50 4.44
CA LEU A 30 -4.70 7.70 5.60
C LEU A 30 -4.10 8.24 6.90
N ALA A 31 -2.84 8.67 6.89
CA ALA A 31 -2.19 9.31 8.02
C ALA A 31 -2.86 10.62 8.45
N SER A 32 -3.57 11.31 7.55
CA SER A 32 -4.34 12.52 7.90
C SER A 32 -5.70 12.24 8.53
N LEU A 33 -6.17 10.98 8.49
CA LEU A 33 -7.47 10.56 9.00
C LEU A 33 -7.41 9.93 10.39
N ILE A 34 -6.20 9.64 10.91
CA ILE A 34 -5.99 8.90 12.15
C ILE A 34 -5.44 9.85 13.22
N ASP A 35 -6.05 9.79 14.41
CA ASP A 35 -5.65 10.55 15.60
C ASP A 35 -4.86 9.65 16.58
N ASN A 36 -3.75 9.10 16.08
CA ASN A 36 -2.81 8.29 16.85
C ASN A 36 -1.40 8.46 16.28
N ASP A 37 -0.52 9.06 17.06
CA ASP A 37 0.82 9.46 16.60
C ASP A 37 1.68 8.28 16.14
N ASP A 38 1.59 7.13 16.81
CA ASP A 38 2.35 5.93 16.44
C ASP A 38 1.88 5.38 15.08
N ALA A 39 0.56 5.26 14.89
CA ALA A 39 -0.04 4.85 13.63
C ALA A 39 0.31 5.82 12.49
N VAL A 40 0.26 7.12 12.76
CA VAL A 40 0.65 8.16 11.80
C VAL A 40 2.13 8.03 11.43
N ALA A 41 3.01 7.78 12.40
CA ALA A 41 4.43 7.58 12.15
C ALA A 41 4.69 6.35 11.26
N ILE A 42 3.99 5.24 11.52
CA ILE A 42 4.07 4.02 10.70
C ILE A 42 3.65 4.30 9.26
N LEU A 43 2.48 4.94 9.07
CA LEU A 43 1.95 5.23 7.74
C LEU A 43 2.82 6.20 6.94
N ARG A 44 3.36 7.24 7.59
CA ARG A 44 4.33 8.13 6.97
C ARG A 44 5.63 7.39 6.61
N GLY A 45 6.09 6.49 7.48
CA GLY A 45 7.23 5.64 7.19
C GLY A 45 7.02 4.73 5.98
N LEU A 46 5.80 4.20 5.79
CA LEU A 46 5.43 3.44 4.59
C LEU A 46 5.40 4.36 3.36
N ALA A 47 4.79 5.55 3.43
CA ALA A 47 4.79 6.52 2.33
C ALA A 47 6.21 6.89 1.87
N GLU A 48 7.14 7.09 2.80
CA GLU A 48 8.54 7.36 2.48
C GLU A 48 9.25 6.19 1.79
N LYS A 49 8.86 4.94 2.08
CA LYS A 49 9.41 3.76 1.40
C LYS A 49 8.92 3.69 -0.04
N GLU A 50 7.62 3.88 -0.27
CA GLU A 50 7.03 3.97 -1.61
C GLU A 50 7.70 5.06 -2.45
N GLU A 51 7.98 6.23 -1.86
CA GLU A 51 8.70 7.30 -2.56
C GLU A 51 10.14 6.89 -2.95
N LYS A 52 10.88 6.24 -2.03
CA LYS A 52 12.23 5.74 -2.34
C LYS A 52 12.20 4.71 -3.48
N GLN A 53 11.20 3.82 -3.49
CA GLN A 53 10.99 2.83 -4.54
C GLN A 53 10.61 3.49 -5.88
N ARG A 54 9.72 4.49 -5.86
CA ARG A 54 9.39 5.32 -7.01
C ARG A 54 10.62 5.94 -7.64
N LEU A 55 11.46 6.59 -6.84
CA LEU A 55 12.70 7.22 -7.32
C LEU A 55 13.68 6.19 -7.91
N ARG A 56 13.77 4.99 -7.30
CA ARG A 56 14.57 3.87 -7.82
C ARG A 56 14.06 3.41 -9.19
N LEU A 57 12.75 3.25 -9.35
CA LEU A 57 12.11 2.88 -10.61
C LEU A 57 12.30 3.94 -11.70
N ILE A 58 12.17 5.23 -11.37
CA ILE A 58 12.41 6.35 -12.32
C ILE A 58 13.86 6.33 -12.82
N LYS A 59 14.84 6.06 -11.95
CA LYS A 59 16.25 5.91 -12.34
C LYS A 59 16.43 4.73 -13.29
N TYR A 60 15.82 3.58 -12.99
CA TYR A 60 15.86 2.40 -13.86
C TYR A 60 15.23 2.68 -15.24
N TYR A 61 14.04 3.30 -15.26
CA TYR A 61 13.39 3.73 -16.48
C TYR A 61 14.28 4.64 -17.32
N SER A 62 14.92 5.62 -16.67
CA SER A 62 15.75 6.60 -17.37
C SER A 62 16.97 5.94 -18.00
N ARG A 63 17.60 5.01 -17.28
CA ARG A 63 18.73 4.22 -17.79
C ARG A 63 18.35 3.34 -18.97
N LEU A 64 17.17 2.70 -18.92
CA LEU A 64 16.73 1.79 -19.96
C LEU A 64 16.21 2.51 -21.22
N SER A 65 15.40 3.55 -21.04
CA SER A 65 14.73 4.26 -22.14
C SER A 65 15.55 5.42 -22.72
N GLY A 66 16.59 5.87 -22.01
CA GLY A 66 17.33 7.10 -22.32
C GLY A 66 16.54 8.38 -22.08
N LYS A 67 15.32 8.32 -21.52
CA LYS A 67 14.42 9.46 -21.31
C LYS A 67 14.23 9.75 -19.83
N LYS A 68 14.19 11.03 -19.48
CA LYS A 68 13.80 11.46 -18.13
C LYS A 68 12.27 11.54 -18.02
N ILE A 69 11.72 11.02 -16.93
CA ILE A 69 10.32 11.25 -16.57
C ILE A 69 10.25 12.57 -15.83
N LEU A 70 9.68 13.59 -16.47
CA LEU A 70 9.42 14.89 -15.84
C LEU A 70 8.03 14.93 -15.20
N TYR A 71 7.06 14.31 -15.85
CA TYR A 71 5.69 14.16 -15.38
C TYR A 71 5.12 12.83 -15.87
N LEU A 72 4.39 12.13 -15.02
CA LEU A 72 3.78 10.84 -15.34
C LEU A 72 2.30 11.07 -15.71
N ASN A 73 2.02 11.49 -16.95
CA ASN A 73 0.64 11.54 -17.44
C ASN A 73 0.30 10.22 -18.14
N LEU A 74 -0.27 9.29 -17.37
CA LEU A 74 -0.56 7.94 -17.82
C LEU A 74 -2.03 7.79 -18.21
N GLY A 75 -2.26 7.31 -19.43
CA GLY A 75 -3.57 6.80 -19.83
C GLY A 75 -3.99 5.60 -18.99
N LYS A 76 -5.29 5.25 -19.03
CA LYS A 76 -5.89 4.16 -18.23
C LYS A 76 -5.16 2.80 -18.35
N LYS A 77 -4.43 2.57 -19.44
CA LYS A 77 -3.63 1.36 -19.67
C LYS A 77 -2.42 1.19 -18.75
N HIS A 78 -1.96 2.25 -18.09
CA HIS A 78 -0.82 2.20 -17.17
C HIS A 78 -1.21 2.42 -15.71
N LYS A 79 -2.46 2.09 -15.37
CA LYS A 79 -2.96 2.11 -14.00
C LYS A 79 -3.45 0.74 -13.62
N LEU A 80 -3.19 0.34 -12.39
CA LEU A 80 -3.79 -0.86 -11.84
C LEU A 80 -5.21 -0.52 -11.37
N ASN A 81 -6.19 -0.74 -12.26
CA ASN A 81 -7.59 -0.35 -12.00
C ASN A 81 -8.26 -1.11 -10.84
N THR A 82 -7.58 -2.11 -10.26
CA THR A 82 -8.03 -2.83 -9.07
C THR A 82 -7.72 -2.09 -7.77
N LEU A 83 -6.83 -1.09 -7.80
CA LEU A 83 -6.51 -0.27 -6.63
C LEU A 83 -7.70 0.59 -6.22
N VAL A 84 -8.06 0.48 -4.95
CA VAL A 84 -9.15 1.23 -4.34
C VAL A 84 -8.60 2.57 -3.84
N LYS A 85 -9.37 3.64 -4.01
CA LYS A 85 -9.01 4.95 -3.45
C LYS A 85 -9.23 4.97 -1.95
N CYS A 86 -8.39 5.71 -1.22
CA CYS A 86 -8.53 5.87 0.22
C CYS A 86 -9.88 6.54 0.56
N SER A 87 -10.71 5.81 1.30
CA SER A 87 -11.99 6.29 1.86
C SER A 87 -11.75 7.30 2.97
N ASP A 88 -12.80 8.01 3.37
CA ASP A 88 -12.73 8.94 4.50
C ASP A 88 -13.00 8.24 5.86
N ASP A 89 -13.43 6.98 5.84
CA ASP A 89 -13.47 6.09 7.02
C ASP A 89 -12.08 5.46 7.25
N PRO A 90 -11.40 5.73 8.39
CA PRO A 90 -10.07 5.20 8.68
C PRO A 90 -10.01 3.67 8.77
N ILE A 91 -11.04 3.01 9.32
CA ILE A 91 -11.03 1.56 9.51
C ILE A 91 -11.10 0.85 8.15
N GLU A 92 -12.05 1.28 7.32
CA GLU A 92 -12.18 0.78 5.95
C GLU A 92 -10.94 1.14 5.11
N ALA A 93 -10.37 2.33 5.31
CA ALA A 93 -9.18 2.75 4.58
C ALA A 93 -7.95 1.89 4.92
N ILE A 94 -7.77 1.47 6.18
CA ILE A 94 -6.72 0.51 6.57
C ILE A 94 -6.96 -0.84 5.91
N ARG A 95 -8.20 -1.35 5.94
CA ARG A 95 -8.55 -2.64 5.31
C ARG A 95 -8.26 -2.61 3.81
N MET A 96 -8.63 -1.53 3.14
CA MET A 96 -8.35 -1.34 1.72
C MET A 96 -6.86 -1.10 1.42
N ALA A 97 -6.08 -0.54 2.35
CA ALA A 97 -4.62 -0.45 2.21
C ALA A 97 -3.99 -1.84 2.11
N LYS A 98 -4.35 -2.77 3.01
CA LYS A 98 -3.88 -4.18 2.97
C LYS A 98 -4.25 -4.87 1.67
N LYS A 99 -5.46 -4.63 1.18
CA LYS A 99 -5.91 -5.15 -0.12
C LYS A 99 -5.10 -4.58 -1.28
N ASN A 100 -4.87 -3.27 -1.29
CA ASN A 100 -4.07 -2.61 -2.32
C ASN A 100 -2.63 -3.13 -2.33
N GLU A 101 -1.98 -3.26 -1.16
CA GLU A 101 -0.66 -3.88 -1.00
C GLU A 101 -0.61 -5.29 -1.60
N THR A 102 -1.64 -6.10 -1.33
CA THR A 102 -1.76 -7.45 -1.91
C THR A 102 -1.84 -7.41 -3.44
N GLU A 103 -2.64 -6.50 -4.00
CA GLU A 103 -2.78 -6.32 -5.45
C GLU A 103 -1.47 -5.86 -6.11
N VAL A 104 -0.77 -4.90 -5.50
CA VAL A 104 0.54 -4.40 -5.98
C VAL A 104 1.58 -5.52 -5.92
N LYS A 105 1.64 -6.27 -4.81
CA LYS A 105 2.54 -7.42 -4.65
C LYS A 105 2.29 -8.45 -5.75
N ASN A 106 1.03 -8.84 -5.95
CA ASN A 106 0.65 -9.82 -6.96
C ASN A 106 1.02 -9.35 -8.37
N TYR A 107 0.84 -8.06 -8.66
CA TYR A 107 1.28 -7.46 -9.91
C TYR A 107 2.80 -7.58 -10.10
N PHE A 108 3.61 -7.20 -9.11
CA PHE A 108 5.07 -7.31 -9.20
C PHE A 108 5.56 -8.77 -9.32
N GLN A 109 4.95 -9.70 -8.59
CA GLN A 109 5.23 -11.12 -8.72
C GLN A 109 4.88 -11.66 -10.12
N MET A 110 3.73 -11.25 -10.67
CA MET A 110 3.34 -11.64 -12.02
C MET A 110 4.34 -11.10 -13.05
N VAL A 111 4.74 -9.84 -12.93
CA VAL A 111 5.70 -9.19 -13.84
C VAL A 111 7.05 -9.91 -13.79
N SER A 112 7.61 -10.14 -12.60
CA SER A 112 8.92 -10.80 -12.47
C SER A 112 8.95 -12.19 -13.13
N ARG A 113 7.87 -12.97 -13.02
CA ARG A 113 7.75 -14.29 -13.67
C ARG A 113 7.72 -14.23 -15.19
N ARG A 114 7.25 -13.12 -15.77
CA ARG A 114 7.06 -12.96 -17.23
C ARG A 114 8.20 -12.22 -17.92
N LEU A 115 9.03 -11.50 -17.18
CA LEU A 115 10.18 -10.80 -17.72
C LEU A 115 11.30 -11.77 -18.08
N ILE A 116 11.93 -11.54 -19.25
CA ILE A 116 13.09 -12.32 -19.72
C ILE A 116 14.39 -11.77 -19.11
N GLU A 117 14.50 -10.44 -19.04
CA GLU A 117 15.68 -9.72 -18.51
C GLU A 117 15.90 -10.01 -17.02
N ASN A 118 17.10 -10.50 -16.68
CA ASN A 118 17.41 -10.96 -15.33
C ASN A 118 17.41 -9.80 -14.31
N ASP A 119 18.03 -8.68 -14.65
CA ASP A 119 18.14 -7.53 -13.74
C ASP A 119 16.76 -6.93 -13.42
N LEU A 120 15.89 -6.85 -14.42
CA LEU A 120 14.54 -6.33 -14.24
C LEU A 120 13.67 -7.34 -13.48
N ARG A 121 13.82 -8.64 -13.78
CA ARG A 121 13.18 -9.69 -12.99
C ARG A 121 13.53 -9.58 -11.51
N LYS A 122 14.81 -9.40 -11.18
CA LYS A 122 15.28 -9.22 -9.79
C LYS A 122 14.68 -7.97 -9.17
N LEU A 123 14.68 -6.85 -9.88
CA LEU A 123 14.05 -5.61 -9.41
C LEU A 123 12.58 -5.84 -9.00
N PHE A 124 11.79 -6.51 -9.85
CA PHE A 124 10.39 -6.79 -9.52
C PHE A 124 10.19 -7.84 -8.43
N GLN A 125 11.15 -8.76 -8.23
CA GLN A 125 11.14 -9.67 -7.09
C GLN A 125 11.39 -8.92 -5.78
N GLU A 126 12.37 -8.01 -5.78
CA GLU A 126 12.67 -7.16 -4.63
C GLU A 126 11.48 -6.26 -4.29
N LEU A 127 10.87 -5.61 -5.28
CA LEU A 127 9.67 -4.79 -5.06
C LEU A 127 8.54 -5.62 -4.44
N ALA A 128 8.25 -6.81 -4.97
CA ALA A 128 7.24 -7.70 -4.38
C ALA A 128 7.53 -8.08 -2.92
N LEU A 129 8.80 -8.30 -2.57
CA LEU A 129 9.24 -8.59 -1.21
C LEU A 129 9.07 -7.38 -0.29
N GLU A 130 9.41 -6.18 -0.76
CA GLU A 130 9.26 -4.94 0.00
C GLU A 130 7.76 -4.63 0.25
N THR A 131 6.91 -4.78 -0.77
CA THR A 131 5.44 -4.69 -0.65
C THR A 131 4.88 -5.74 0.32
N GLU A 132 5.40 -6.96 0.32
CA GLU A 132 5.02 -7.98 1.31
C GLU A 132 5.38 -7.58 2.74
N HIS A 133 6.53 -6.93 2.92
CA HIS A 133 6.93 -6.39 4.21
C HIS A 133 6.02 -5.21 4.63
N HIS A 134 5.56 -4.38 3.70
CA HIS A 134 4.57 -3.33 3.99
C HIS A 134 3.25 -3.92 4.48
N LEU A 135 2.76 -4.96 3.81
CA LEU A 135 1.58 -5.71 4.25
C LEU A 135 1.76 -6.27 5.67
N ALA A 136 2.91 -6.89 5.97
CA ALA A 136 3.19 -7.42 7.31
C ALA A 136 3.22 -6.32 8.39
N ILE A 137 3.75 -5.13 8.07
CA ILE A 137 3.69 -3.96 8.97
C ILE A 137 2.23 -3.57 9.21
N LEU A 138 1.41 -3.48 8.16
CA LEU A 138 -0.01 -3.13 8.30
C LEU A 138 -0.79 -4.15 9.13
N GLU A 139 -0.55 -5.45 8.91
CA GLU A 139 -1.22 -6.53 9.63
C GLU A 139 -0.82 -6.57 11.11
N SER A 140 0.45 -6.37 11.41
CA SER A 140 0.94 -6.36 12.80
C SER A 140 0.57 -5.08 13.56
N SER A 141 0.47 -3.95 12.88
CA SER A 141 0.21 -2.65 13.50
C SER A 141 -1.28 -2.32 13.61
N PHE A 142 -2.11 -2.89 12.73
CA PHE A 142 -3.54 -2.59 12.66
C PHE A 142 -4.37 -3.88 12.67
N VAL A 143 -4.79 -4.27 13.87
CA VAL A 143 -5.69 -5.42 14.08
C VAL A 143 -7.08 -5.06 13.56
N GLU A 144 -7.63 -5.89 12.67
CA GLU A 144 -9.03 -5.73 12.26
C GLU A 144 -9.93 -6.05 13.46
N PRO A 145 -10.93 -5.19 13.77
CA PRO A 145 -11.97 -5.57 14.70
C PRO A 145 -12.60 -6.87 14.19
N ILE A 146 -12.59 -7.93 14.99
CA ILE A 146 -13.25 -9.18 14.64
C ILE A 146 -14.70 -8.84 14.34
N SER A 147 -15.09 -8.92 13.06
CA SER A 147 -16.48 -8.81 12.66
C SER A 147 -17.18 -10.07 13.15
N ILE A 148 -17.65 -10.03 14.40
CA ILE A 148 -18.59 -11.03 14.91
C ILE A 148 -19.85 -10.81 14.10
N GLU A 149 -20.04 -11.62 13.06
CA GLU A 149 -21.32 -11.71 12.36
C GLU A 149 -22.41 -11.92 13.41
N SER A 150 -23.45 -11.10 13.26
CA SER A 150 -24.62 -10.96 14.13
C SER A 150 -25.16 -12.27 14.69
N SER A 151 -24.65 -12.68 15.84
CA SER A 151 -25.24 -13.71 16.70
C SER A 151 -25.21 -13.22 18.14
N GLY A 152 -26.04 -12.20 18.42
CA GLY A 152 -26.75 -12.04 19.69
C GLY A 152 -25.99 -12.21 21.01
N ILE A 153 -24.70 -11.88 21.10
CA ILE A 153 -23.96 -11.89 22.36
C ILE A 153 -23.28 -10.54 22.51
N LYS A 154 -23.70 -9.77 23.52
CA LYS A 154 -23.06 -8.53 23.94
C LYS A 154 -21.63 -8.86 24.38
N SER A 155 -20.66 -8.68 23.48
CA SER A 155 -19.25 -8.67 23.84
C SER A 155 -18.91 -7.27 24.36
N GLU A 156 -19.08 -7.13 25.67
CA GLU A 156 -18.53 -6.02 26.46
C GLU A 156 -17.02 -6.00 26.21
N THR A 157 -16.59 -5.12 25.31
CA THR A 157 -15.21 -5.04 24.85
C THR A 157 -14.45 -4.08 25.76
N VAL A 158 -13.27 -4.53 26.19
CA VAL A 158 -12.33 -3.93 27.16
C VAL A 158 -11.90 -2.49 26.80
N TYR A 159 -12.21 -1.99 25.60
CA TYR A 159 -11.98 -0.60 25.23
C TYR A 159 -12.97 0.41 25.83
N SER A 160 -14.10 -0.04 26.39
CA SER A 160 -15.10 0.86 27.00
C SER A 160 -14.84 1.17 28.49
N GLU A 161 -14.04 0.36 29.19
CA GLU A 161 -13.75 0.56 30.62
C GLU A 161 -12.60 1.54 30.86
N VAL A 162 -11.60 1.57 29.98
CA VAL A 162 -10.46 2.50 30.11
C VAL A 162 -10.90 3.96 29.93
N VAL A 163 -11.91 4.21 29.09
CA VAL A 163 -12.46 5.55 28.84
C VAL A 163 -13.41 6.00 29.96
N LYS A 164 -14.01 5.08 30.73
CA LYS A 164 -14.83 5.43 31.91
C LYS A 164 -14.01 5.61 33.18
N SER A 165 -12.97 4.80 33.39
CA SER A 165 -12.13 4.86 34.59
C SER A 165 -11.37 6.19 34.75
N GLN A 166 -10.99 6.86 33.66
CA GLN A 166 -10.30 8.17 33.75
C GLN A 166 -11.24 9.37 33.94
N LYS A 167 -12.56 9.23 33.74
CA LYS A 167 -13.51 10.33 33.96
C LYS A 167 -14.07 10.39 35.38
N GLU A 168 -13.96 9.32 36.16
CA GLU A 168 -14.46 9.30 37.55
C GLU A 168 -13.41 9.72 38.59
N SER A 169 -12.11 9.74 38.27
CA SER A 169 -11.07 10.13 39.26
C SER A 169 -10.80 11.64 39.37
N ILE A 170 -11.51 12.50 38.61
CA ILE A 170 -11.31 13.97 38.62
C ILE A 170 -12.49 14.71 39.25
N ARG A 171 -13.43 14.01 39.90
CA ARG A 171 -14.52 14.65 40.65
C ARG A 171 -14.75 14.01 42.02
N THR A 172 -13.81 14.25 42.93
CA THR A 172 -14.11 14.28 44.37
C THR A 172 -13.20 15.32 45.03
N TRP A 173 -13.84 16.43 45.43
CA TRP A 173 -13.52 17.43 46.47
C TRP A 173 -12.05 17.64 46.88
#